data_AF-A0A964MMJ5-F1
#
_entry.id   AF-A0A964MMJ5-F1
#
_cell.length_a   1.000
_cell.length_b   1.000
_cell.length_c   1.000
_cell.angle_alpha   90.00
_cell.angle_beta   90.00
_cell.angle_gamma   90.00
#
_symmetry.space_group_name_H-M   'P 1'
#
loop_
_entity.id
_entity.type
_entity.pdbx_description
1 polymer ?
#
loop_
_entity_poly.entity_id
_entity_poly.type
_entity_poly.pdbx_seq_one_letter_code
_entity_poly.pdbx_strand_id
1 'polypeptide(L)'
;MKPLSFYIHIPYCIRRCGYCDFNTYTPSELKDGEASVAKVSQGYVDAAIIEINQAFAFFNDKKQVRPIETIFFGGGTPTLLPAADLARILDKLREKFGFSENIEITTEANPDSVSAVDLKNLRTAGMNRVSFGMQSAKTHVLAILDRTHNPARVSEVVNEAIEAGFEHVSLDLIYGVPGES
;
A
#
# COMPACT_ATOMS: atom_id res chain seq x y z
N MET A 1 -0.59 -17.64 22.87
CA MET A 1 -0.29 -16.19 22.70
C MET A 1 -0.96 -15.72 21.42
N LYS A 2 -1.42 -14.47 21.36
CA LYS A 2 -2.02 -13.92 20.12
C LYS A 2 -0.96 -13.78 19.01
N PRO A 3 -1.29 -13.99 17.73
CA PRO A 3 -0.39 -13.72 16.60
C PRO A 3 0.05 -12.25 16.54
N LEU A 4 0.97 -11.94 15.64
CA LEU A 4 1.44 -10.58 15.37
C LEU A 4 0.71 -9.97 14.17
N SER A 5 0.63 -8.64 14.17
CA SER A 5 0.14 -7.83 13.06
C SER A 5 1.22 -6.82 12.68
N PHE A 6 1.48 -6.65 11.38
CA PHE A 6 2.49 -5.72 10.88
C PHE A 6 1.83 -4.65 10.00
N TYR A 7 2.16 -3.39 10.27
CA TYR A 7 1.85 -2.28 9.38
C TYR A 7 3.16 -1.77 8.79
N ILE A 8 3.23 -1.67 7.46
CA ILE A 8 4.40 -1.18 6.74
C ILE A 8 4.00 0.11 6.03
N HIS A 9 4.55 1.23 6.51
CA HIS A 9 4.17 2.55 6.05
C HIS A 9 5.02 2.99 4.83
N ILE A 10 4.47 2.97 3.63
CA ILE A 10 5.15 3.43 2.41
C ILE A 10 4.82 4.91 2.18
N PRO A 11 5.74 5.85 2.45
CA PRO A 11 5.37 7.26 2.57
C PRO A 11 5.46 8.01 1.24
N TYR A 12 5.28 7.35 0.09
CA TYR A 12 5.49 7.99 -1.22
C TYR A 12 4.19 8.16 -1.99
N CYS A 13 3.99 9.33 -2.56
CA CYS A 13 2.86 9.65 -3.43
C CYS A 13 3.35 10.36 -4.70
N ILE A 14 2.67 10.18 -5.82
CA ILE A 14 2.93 10.98 -7.03
C ILE A 14 2.59 12.46 -6.76
N ARG A 15 1.50 12.70 -6.04
CA ARG A 15 0.95 14.02 -5.70
C ARG A 15 0.27 13.98 -4.34
N ARG A 16 0.24 15.10 -3.62
CA ARG A 16 -0.54 15.27 -2.40
C ARG A 16 -1.96 15.66 -2.78
N CYS A 17 -2.95 14.93 -2.26
CA CYS A 17 -4.36 15.33 -2.39
C CYS A 17 -4.68 16.36 -1.29
N GLY A 18 -5.56 17.33 -1.56
CA GLY A 18 -5.82 18.46 -0.67
C GLY A 18 -6.42 18.05 0.68
N TYR A 19 -7.06 16.88 0.74
CA TYR A 19 -7.61 16.30 1.98
C TYR A 19 -6.60 15.43 2.76
N CYS A 20 -5.46 15.07 2.16
CA CYS A 20 -4.62 14.01 2.66
C CYS A 20 -3.70 14.49 3.78
N ASP A 21 -3.97 14.03 5.01
CA ASP A 21 -3.14 14.28 6.21
C ASP A 21 -2.24 13.09 6.56
N PHE A 22 -2.07 12.14 5.65
CA PHE A 22 -1.11 11.06 5.84
C PHE A 22 0.33 11.58 5.76
N ASN A 23 1.23 10.91 6.49
CA ASN A 23 2.66 11.15 6.43
C ASN A 23 3.22 10.66 5.09
N THR A 24 3.02 11.46 4.06
CA THR A 24 3.45 11.15 2.70
C THR A 24 4.41 12.21 2.20
N TYR A 25 5.20 11.85 1.21
CA TYR A 25 6.11 12.74 0.53
C TYR A 25 5.94 12.56 -0.97
N THR A 26 5.87 13.66 -1.68
CA THR A 26 5.97 13.67 -3.14
C THR A 26 7.42 13.89 -3.56
N PRO A 27 7.81 13.46 -4.77
CA PRO A 27 9.16 13.73 -5.26
C PRO A 27 9.50 15.23 -5.31
N SER A 28 8.50 16.10 -5.53
CA SER A 28 8.66 17.56 -5.52
C SER A 28 8.90 18.15 -4.12
N GLU A 29 8.47 17.47 -3.06
CA GLU A 29 8.67 17.90 -1.67
C GLU A 29 10.06 17.50 -1.13
N LEU A 30 10.65 16.41 -1.65
CA LEU A 30 11.87 15.82 -1.09
C LEU A 30 13.18 16.29 -1.74
N LYS A 31 13.15 16.81 -2.97
CA LYS A 31 14.34 17.29 -3.69
C LYS A 31 13.98 18.44 -4.63
N ASP A 32 14.93 19.35 -4.86
CA ASP A 32 14.84 20.50 -5.78
C ASP A 32 14.49 20.05 -7.22
N GLY A 33 13.19 19.96 -7.53
CA GLY A 33 12.62 20.04 -8.87
C GLY A 33 12.58 18.79 -9.77
N GLU A 34 13.39 17.74 -9.53
CA GLU A 34 13.56 16.67 -10.55
C GLU A 34 13.61 15.22 -10.03
N ALA A 35 13.16 14.92 -8.81
CA ALA A 35 13.15 13.54 -8.35
C ALA A 35 11.95 12.75 -8.92
N SER A 36 12.17 11.48 -9.26
CA SER A 36 11.09 10.51 -9.50
C SER A 36 10.80 9.71 -8.23
N VAL A 37 9.65 9.03 -8.16
CA VAL A 37 9.33 8.15 -7.01
C VAL A 37 10.45 7.12 -6.79
N ALA A 38 10.95 6.50 -7.86
CA ALA A 38 12.05 5.53 -7.79
C ALA A 38 13.33 6.09 -7.14
N LYS A 39 13.64 7.38 -7.38
CA LYS A 39 14.83 8.03 -6.82
C LYS A 39 14.64 8.41 -5.35
N VAL A 40 13.44 8.80 -4.93
CA VAL A 40 13.17 9.15 -3.53
C VAL A 40 12.93 7.93 -2.66
N SER A 41 12.44 6.83 -3.24
CA SER A 41 12.25 5.57 -2.53
C SER A 41 13.50 4.69 -2.47
N GLN A 42 14.62 5.14 -3.06
CA GLN A 42 15.85 4.36 -3.10
C GLN A 42 16.34 4.04 -1.68
N GLY A 43 16.60 2.76 -1.41
CA GLY A 43 17.07 2.29 -0.11
C GLY A 43 15.99 2.14 0.97
N TYR A 44 14.74 2.57 0.71
CA TYR A 44 13.65 2.43 1.68
C TYR A 44 13.39 0.97 2.05
N VAL A 45 13.33 0.07 1.05
CA VAL A 45 13.09 -1.37 1.28
C VAL A 45 14.22 -1.99 2.11
N ASP A 46 15.47 -1.61 1.85
CA ASP A 46 16.61 -2.12 2.62
C ASP A 46 16.56 -1.62 4.07
N ALA A 47 16.17 -0.36 4.28
CA ALA A 47 15.96 0.20 5.62
C ALA A 47 14.81 -0.53 6.36
N ALA A 48 13.68 -0.79 5.71
CA ALA A 48 12.58 -1.54 6.29
C ALA A 48 13.00 -2.98 6.65
N ILE A 49 13.81 -3.64 5.82
CA ILE A 49 14.37 -4.97 6.11
C ILE A 49 15.31 -4.93 7.33
N ILE A 50 16.12 -3.88 7.48
CA ILE A 50 16.97 -3.69 8.67
C ILE A 50 16.10 -3.57 9.92
N GLU A 51 15.04 -2.76 9.87
CA GLU A 51 14.11 -2.60 10.99
C GLU A 51 13.40 -3.92 11.34
N ILE A 52 12.98 -4.72 10.35
CA ILE A 52 12.40 -6.04 10.57
C ILE A 52 13.37 -6.97 11.31
N ASN A 53 14.67 -6.94 10.97
CA ASN A 53 15.67 -7.74 11.68
C ASN A 53 15.84 -7.29 13.13
N GLN A 54 15.79 -5.97 13.40
CA GLN A 54 15.84 -5.43 14.76
C GLN A 54 14.61 -5.82 15.57
N ALA A 55 13.41 -5.71 14.98
CA ALA A 55 12.18 -6.15 15.60
C ALA A 55 12.21 -7.66 15.92
N PHE A 56 12.70 -8.47 14.99
CA PHE A 56 12.87 -9.91 15.22
C PHE A 56 13.82 -10.20 16.39
N ALA A 57 14.99 -9.56 16.44
CA ALA A 57 15.94 -9.74 17.53
C ALA A 57 15.30 -9.45 18.90
N PHE A 58 14.56 -8.33 19.01
CA PHE A 58 13.84 -7.97 20.23
C PHE A 58 12.82 -9.03 20.68
N PHE A 59 12.01 -9.57 19.76
CA PHE A 59 11.05 -10.62 20.09
C PHE A 59 11.73 -11.96 20.40
N ASN A 60 12.82 -12.28 19.70
CA ASN A 60 13.57 -13.51 19.88
C ASN A 60 14.27 -13.55 21.24
N ASP A 61 14.90 -12.46 21.67
CA ASP A 61 15.55 -12.36 22.99
C ASP A 61 14.56 -12.61 24.13
N LYS A 62 13.29 -12.21 23.93
CA LYS A 62 12.20 -12.43 24.88
C LYS A 62 11.52 -13.79 24.74
N LYS A 63 11.94 -14.63 23.77
CA LYS A 63 11.28 -15.90 23.39
C LYS A 63 9.79 -15.70 23.05
N GLN A 64 9.48 -14.62 22.34
CA GLN A 64 8.12 -14.19 21.98
C GLN A 64 7.88 -14.10 20.47
N VAL A 65 8.73 -14.76 19.67
CA VAL A 65 8.49 -14.93 18.23
C VAL A 65 7.21 -15.73 18.03
N ARG A 66 6.32 -15.21 17.20
CA ARG A 66 4.98 -15.72 16.93
C ARG A 66 4.65 -15.47 15.46
N PRO A 67 3.80 -16.30 14.84
CA PRO A 67 3.40 -16.10 13.45
C PRO A 67 2.64 -14.79 13.26
N ILE A 68 2.72 -14.25 12.05
CA ILE A 68 1.98 -13.06 11.62
C ILE A 68 0.62 -13.48 11.06
N GLU A 69 -0.46 -12.85 11.53
CA GLU A 69 -1.81 -13.07 11.01
C GLU A 69 -2.28 -12.00 10.02
N THR A 70 -1.71 -10.79 10.09
CA THR A 70 -2.05 -9.73 9.14
C THR A 70 -0.85 -8.84 8.85
N ILE A 71 -0.71 -8.44 7.58
CA ILE A 71 0.23 -7.45 7.10
C ILE A 71 -0.55 -6.42 6.29
N PHE A 72 -0.33 -5.14 6.58
CA PHE A 72 -0.97 -4.04 5.86
C PHE A 72 0.10 -3.08 5.33
N PHE A 73 0.22 -2.96 4.01
CA PHE A 73 0.99 -1.91 3.36
C PHE A 73 0.07 -0.72 3.08
N GLY A 74 0.38 0.43 3.67
CA GLY A 74 -0.40 1.66 3.48
C GLY A 74 0.43 2.93 3.62
N GLY A 75 -0.26 4.07 3.69
CA GLY A 75 0.36 5.38 3.96
C GLY A 75 0.22 6.31 2.77
N GLY A 76 1.19 6.31 1.87
CA GLY A 76 1.11 6.99 0.60
C GLY A 76 0.44 6.12 -0.44
N THR A 77 1.22 5.65 -1.41
CA THR A 77 0.76 4.69 -2.41
C THR A 77 1.76 3.54 -2.47
N PRO A 78 1.57 2.47 -1.68
CA PRO A 78 2.45 1.30 -1.66
C PRO A 78 2.75 0.75 -3.06
N THR A 79 1.75 0.72 -3.95
CA THR A 79 1.88 0.24 -5.33
C THR A 79 2.68 1.15 -6.27
N LEU A 80 3.27 2.25 -5.78
CA LEU A 80 4.32 2.95 -6.52
C LEU A 80 5.68 2.28 -6.41
N LEU A 81 5.87 1.43 -5.39
CA LEU A 81 7.01 0.53 -5.35
C LEU A 81 6.76 -0.66 -6.27
N PRO A 82 7.80 -1.18 -6.94
CA PRO A 82 7.69 -2.43 -7.68
C PRO A 82 7.17 -3.56 -6.78
N ALA A 83 6.30 -4.42 -7.32
CA ALA A 83 5.77 -5.56 -6.56
C ALA A 83 6.90 -6.47 -6.02
N ALA A 84 8.00 -6.60 -6.76
CA ALA A 84 9.19 -7.34 -6.32
C ALA A 84 9.83 -6.74 -5.06
N ASP A 85 9.79 -5.42 -4.89
CA ASP A 85 10.31 -4.74 -3.72
C ASP A 85 9.42 -4.96 -2.49
N LEU A 86 8.11 -4.94 -2.66
CA LEU A 86 7.17 -5.32 -1.60
C LEU A 86 7.29 -6.81 -1.24
N ALA A 87 7.53 -7.68 -2.24
CA ALA A 87 7.77 -9.11 -2.02
C ALA A 87 9.02 -9.35 -1.15
N ARG A 88 10.10 -8.58 -1.34
CA ARG A 88 11.31 -8.68 -0.50
C ARG A 88 11.01 -8.42 0.98
N ILE A 89 10.09 -7.49 1.28
CA ILE A 89 9.63 -7.21 2.66
C ILE A 89 8.84 -8.41 3.20
N LEU A 90 7.89 -8.93 2.41
CA LEU A 90 7.09 -10.09 2.78
C LEU A 90 7.95 -11.34 3.03
N ASP A 91 8.92 -11.60 2.16
CA ASP A 91 9.84 -12.73 2.29
C ASP A 91 10.66 -12.62 3.57
N LYS A 92 11.12 -11.41 3.91
CA LYS A 92 11.84 -11.19 5.17
C LYS A 92 10.96 -11.42 6.39
N LEU A 93 9.73 -10.91 6.38
CA LEU A 93 8.77 -11.13 7.47
C LEU A 93 8.45 -12.62 7.63
N ARG A 94 8.22 -13.33 6.52
CA ARG A 94 7.96 -14.77 6.48
C ARG A 94 9.14 -15.57 7.04
N GLU A 95 10.36 -15.25 6.62
CA GLU A 95 11.60 -15.88 7.10
C GLU A 95 11.77 -15.71 8.61
N LYS A 96 11.49 -14.52 9.14
CA LYS A 96 11.74 -14.20 10.57
C LYS A 96 10.65 -14.66 11.50
N PHE A 97 9.38 -14.44 11.15
CA PHE A 97 8.26 -14.64 12.07
C PHE A 97 7.39 -15.84 11.69
N GLY A 98 7.41 -16.26 10.42
CA GLY A 98 6.42 -17.18 9.87
C GLY A 98 5.04 -16.52 9.73
N PHE A 99 4.20 -17.11 8.88
CA PHE A 99 2.82 -16.66 8.65
C PHE A 99 1.83 -17.67 9.20
N SER A 100 0.70 -17.17 9.68
CA SER A 100 -0.47 -17.99 9.99
C SER A 100 -1.07 -18.58 8.71
N GLU A 101 -1.81 -19.68 8.83
CA GLU A 101 -2.44 -20.38 7.69
C GLU A 101 -3.38 -19.46 6.88
N ASN A 102 -4.17 -18.65 7.58
CA ASN A 102 -5.14 -17.71 6.97
C ASN A 102 -4.62 -16.26 7.01
N ILE A 103 -3.35 -16.04 6.69
CA ILE A 103 -2.77 -14.69 6.75
C ILE A 103 -3.50 -13.73 5.79
N GLU A 104 -3.83 -12.54 6.27
CA GLU A 104 -4.27 -11.43 5.42
C GLU A 104 -3.08 -10.55 5.07
N ILE A 105 -2.85 -10.31 3.77
CA ILE A 105 -1.83 -9.39 3.27
C ILE A 105 -2.52 -8.36 2.39
N THR A 106 -2.72 -7.18 2.96
CA THR A 106 -3.38 -6.04 2.30
C THR A 106 -2.34 -5.07 1.73
N THR A 107 -2.61 -4.55 0.53
CA THR A 107 -1.95 -3.34 0.01
C THR A 107 -2.96 -2.26 -0.39
N GLU A 108 -2.66 -1.01 -0.09
CA GLU A 108 -3.36 0.15 -0.67
C GLU A 108 -2.85 0.43 -2.09
N ALA A 109 -3.74 0.85 -2.98
CA ALA A 109 -3.45 1.18 -4.37
C ALA A 109 -4.26 2.40 -4.85
N ASN A 110 -3.74 3.10 -5.85
CA ASN A 110 -4.46 4.17 -6.54
C ASN A 110 -4.98 3.65 -7.90
N PRO A 111 -6.29 3.78 -8.21
CA PRO A 111 -6.88 3.29 -9.46
C PRO A 111 -6.15 3.74 -10.74
N ASP A 112 -5.58 4.94 -10.75
CA ASP A 112 -4.92 5.49 -11.92
C ASP A 112 -3.51 4.94 -12.16
N SER A 113 -2.80 4.57 -11.10
CA SER A 113 -1.36 4.25 -11.19
C SER A 113 -1.07 2.77 -11.26
N VAL A 114 -2.04 1.92 -10.91
CA VAL A 114 -1.87 0.47 -10.89
C VAL A 114 -2.47 -0.15 -12.15
N SER A 115 -1.71 -1.03 -12.80
CA SER A 115 -2.14 -1.79 -13.97
C SER A 115 -2.56 -3.22 -13.62
N ALA A 116 -3.27 -3.89 -14.53
CA ALA A 116 -3.56 -5.33 -14.43
C ALA A 116 -2.30 -6.19 -14.25
N VAL A 117 -1.16 -5.79 -14.83
CA VAL A 117 0.12 -6.49 -14.67
C VAL A 117 0.65 -6.31 -13.26
N ASP A 118 0.58 -5.09 -12.70
CA ASP A 118 0.99 -4.82 -11.33
C ASP A 118 0.14 -5.63 -10.34
N LEU A 119 -1.18 -5.70 -10.54
CA LEU A 119 -2.09 -6.49 -9.72
C LEU A 119 -1.73 -7.99 -9.75
N LYS A 120 -1.44 -8.56 -10.92
CA LYS A 120 -0.97 -9.94 -11.03
C LYS A 120 0.35 -10.16 -10.31
N ASN A 121 1.28 -9.21 -10.42
CA ASN A 121 2.57 -9.30 -9.74
C ASN A 121 2.41 -9.18 -8.21
N LEU A 122 1.52 -8.32 -7.72
CA LEU A 122 1.18 -8.19 -6.30
C LEU A 122 0.53 -9.49 -5.78
N ARG A 123 -0.42 -10.09 -6.52
CA ARG A 123 -0.99 -11.38 -6.13
C ARG A 123 0.09 -12.45 -6.03
N THR A 124 0.98 -12.51 -7.03
CA THR A 124 2.11 -13.46 -7.08
C THR A 124 3.08 -13.24 -5.92
N ALA A 125 3.31 -11.98 -5.51
CA ALA A 125 4.14 -11.63 -4.36
C ALA A 125 3.52 -12.07 -3.01
N GLY A 126 2.21 -12.34 -2.98
CA GLY A 126 1.51 -12.90 -1.83
C GLY A 126 0.38 -12.04 -1.27
N MET A 127 0.17 -10.81 -1.78
CA MET A 127 -0.97 -9.99 -1.39
C MET A 127 -2.26 -10.70 -1.76
N ASN A 128 -3.25 -10.72 -0.88
CA ASN A 128 -4.55 -11.34 -1.11
C ASN A 128 -5.74 -10.39 -0.85
N ARG A 129 -5.46 -9.18 -0.36
CA ARG A 129 -6.42 -8.08 -0.23
C ARG A 129 -5.86 -6.79 -0.82
N VAL A 130 -6.71 -5.98 -1.45
CA VAL A 130 -6.35 -4.66 -2.00
C VAL A 130 -7.41 -3.62 -1.64
N SER A 131 -6.98 -2.43 -1.23
CA SER A 131 -7.87 -1.26 -1.06
C SER A 131 -7.56 -0.21 -2.11
N PHE A 132 -8.57 0.25 -2.84
CA PHE A 132 -8.42 1.33 -3.80
C PHE A 132 -8.94 2.66 -3.25
N GLY A 133 -8.07 3.67 -3.29
CA GLY A 133 -8.44 5.03 -2.89
C GLY A 133 -9.31 5.75 -3.92
N MET A 134 -10.60 5.40 -3.99
CA MET A 134 -11.59 6.02 -4.89
C MET A 134 -12.04 7.40 -4.39
N GLN A 135 -12.42 7.49 -3.13
CA GLN A 135 -12.97 8.65 -2.45
C GLN A 135 -14.36 9.07 -2.94
N SER A 136 -14.53 9.34 -4.23
CA SER A 136 -15.83 9.66 -4.84
C SER A 136 -15.87 9.25 -6.30
N ALA A 137 -17.07 8.96 -6.82
CA ALA A 137 -17.31 8.74 -8.24
C ALA A 137 -17.72 10.04 -8.97
N LYS A 138 -17.89 11.15 -8.24
CA LYS A 138 -18.35 12.43 -8.79
C LYS A 138 -17.15 13.33 -9.09
N THR A 139 -16.98 13.71 -10.36
CA THR A 139 -15.84 14.52 -10.82
C THR A 139 -15.72 15.87 -10.11
N HIS A 140 -16.84 16.53 -9.80
CA HIS A 140 -16.82 17.80 -9.06
C HIS A 140 -16.36 17.63 -7.60
N VAL A 141 -16.72 16.53 -6.94
CA VAL A 141 -16.24 16.18 -5.59
C VAL A 141 -14.74 15.92 -5.63
N LEU A 142 -14.29 15.14 -6.61
CA LEU A 142 -12.87 14.82 -6.80
C LEU A 142 -12.01 16.06 -7.05
N ALA A 143 -12.52 17.04 -7.80
CA ALA A 143 -11.83 18.30 -8.02
C ALA A 143 -11.61 19.08 -6.71
N ILE A 144 -12.59 19.09 -5.81
CA ILE A 144 -12.47 19.76 -4.49
C ILE A 144 -11.47 19.04 -3.59
N LEU A 145 -11.34 17.72 -3.73
CA LEU A 145 -10.38 16.89 -3.00
C LEU A 145 -8.95 16.94 -3.58
N ASP A 146 -8.71 17.70 -4.66
CA ASP A 146 -7.50 17.61 -5.51
C ASP A 146 -7.15 16.16 -5.89
N ARG A 147 -8.18 15.32 -6.06
CA ARG A 147 -8.05 13.91 -6.44
C ARG A 147 -8.29 13.81 -7.93
N THR A 148 -7.26 13.46 -8.68
CA THR A 148 -7.34 13.53 -10.16
C THR A 148 -7.69 12.20 -10.84
N HIS A 149 -8.18 11.20 -10.10
CA HIS A 149 -8.43 9.89 -10.68
C HIS A 149 -9.63 9.90 -11.63
N ASN A 150 -9.59 9.07 -12.67
CA ASN A 150 -10.73 8.91 -13.57
C ASN A 150 -11.79 7.99 -12.91
N PRO A 151 -13.02 8.46 -12.62
CA PRO A 151 -14.05 7.60 -12.02
C PRO A 151 -14.35 6.33 -12.82
N ALA A 152 -14.25 6.39 -14.16
CA ALA A 152 -14.47 5.23 -15.01
C ALA A 152 -13.42 4.13 -14.78
N ARG A 153 -12.17 4.52 -14.43
CA ARG A 153 -11.06 3.61 -14.16
C ARG A 153 -11.30 2.72 -12.94
N VAL A 154 -12.12 3.16 -11.99
CA VAL A 154 -12.37 2.42 -10.74
C VAL A 154 -13.03 1.07 -11.02
N SER A 155 -14.04 1.04 -11.90
CA SER A 155 -14.72 -0.22 -12.21
C SER A 155 -13.80 -1.19 -12.95
N GLU A 156 -12.94 -0.67 -13.83
CA GLU A 156 -11.94 -1.46 -14.55
C GLU A 156 -10.92 -2.08 -13.60
N VAL A 157 -10.30 -1.28 -12.72
CA VAL A 157 -9.24 -1.76 -11.82
C VAL A 157 -9.77 -2.75 -10.77
N VAL A 158 -11.03 -2.60 -10.35
CA VAL A 158 -11.71 -3.58 -9.49
C VAL A 158 -11.85 -4.92 -10.21
N ASN A 159 -12.30 -4.92 -11.46
CA ASN A 159 -12.39 -6.13 -12.26
C ASN A 159 -11.01 -6.76 -12.50
N GLU A 160 -10.00 -5.95 -12.83
CA GLU A 160 -8.63 -6.43 -12.99
C GLU A 160 -8.06 -7.06 -11.71
N ALA A 161 -8.41 -6.54 -10.53
CA ALA A 161 -7.99 -7.13 -9.25
C ALA A 161 -8.67 -8.49 -9.01
N ILE A 162 -9.97 -8.59 -9.30
CA ILE A 162 -10.70 -9.86 -9.21
C ILE A 162 -10.10 -10.88 -10.19
N GLU A 163 -9.84 -10.48 -11.44
CA GLU A 163 -9.20 -11.33 -12.46
C GLU A 163 -7.77 -11.73 -12.10
N ALA A 164 -7.04 -10.86 -11.39
CA ALA A 164 -5.72 -11.19 -10.85
C ALA A 164 -5.79 -12.18 -9.67
N GLY A 165 -6.98 -12.45 -9.13
CA GLY A 165 -7.21 -13.44 -8.07
C GLY A 165 -7.18 -12.87 -6.66
N PHE A 166 -7.41 -11.55 -6.48
CA PHE A 166 -7.63 -10.98 -5.15
C PHE A 166 -8.96 -11.48 -4.58
N GLU A 167 -8.93 -12.00 -3.35
CA GLU A 167 -10.11 -12.53 -2.65
C GLU A 167 -10.94 -11.40 -2.04
N HIS A 168 -10.28 -10.30 -1.68
CA HIS A 168 -10.90 -9.15 -1.03
C HIS A 168 -10.47 -7.85 -1.71
N VAL A 169 -11.47 -7.07 -2.14
CA VAL A 169 -11.29 -5.73 -2.71
C VAL A 169 -12.12 -4.74 -1.91
N SER A 170 -11.51 -3.64 -1.48
CA SER A 170 -12.22 -2.51 -0.84
C SER A 170 -12.02 -1.22 -1.61
N LEU A 171 -12.97 -0.29 -1.42
CA LEU A 171 -12.89 1.09 -1.92
C LEU A 171 -12.96 2.03 -0.74
N ASP A 172 -12.06 3.00 -0.69
CA ASP A 172 -12.12 4.07 0.29
C ASP A 172 -13.10 5.15 -0.20
N LEU A 173 -13.93 5.68 0.71
CA LEU A 173 -14.95 6.68 0.43
C LEU A 173 -14.77 7.89 1.34
N ILE A 174 -14.96 9.09 0.77
CA ILE A 174 -15.05 10.34 1.52
C ILE A 174 -16.40 10.96 1.21
N TYR A 175 -17.17 11.29 2.25
CA TYR A 175 -18.46 11.95 2.14
C TYR A 175 -18.45 13.27 2.91
N GLY A 176 -19.36 14.18 2.56
CA GLY A 176 -19.48 15.49 3.20
C GLY A 176 -18.53 16.52 2.62
N VAL A 177 -18.07 16.32 1.37
CA VAL A 177 -17.25 17.30 0.66
C VAL A 177 -18.10 18.52 0.31
N PRO A 178 -17.58 19.76 0.38
CA PRO A 178 -18.34 20.95 0.00
C PRO A 178 -19.03 20.80 -1.37
N GLY A 179 -20.35 21.02 -1.43
CA GLY A 179 -21.12 20.88 -2.66
C GLY A 179 -21.57 19.46 -3.02
N GLU A 180 -21.28 18.45 -2.18
CA GLU A 180 -21.79 17.09 -2.32
C GLU A 180 -23.22 16.97 -1.74
N SER A 181 -24.11 16.26 -2.47
CA SER A 181 -25.53 16.04 -2.09
C SER A 181 -26.05 14.69 -2.56
#